data_AF-A0A109LG56-F1
#
_entry.id   AF-A0A109LG56-F1
#
_cell.length_a   1.000
_cell.length_b   1.000
_cell.length_c   1.000
_cell.angle_alpha   90.00
_cell.angle_beta   90.00
_cell.angle_gamma   90.00
#
_symmetry.space_group_name_H-M   'P 1'
#
loop_
_entity.id
_entity.type
_entity.pdbx_description
1 polymer ?
#
loop_
_entity_poly.entity_id
_entity_poly.type
_entity_poly.pdbx_seq_one_letter_code
_entity_poly.pdbx_strand_id
1 'polypeptide(L)'
;MGLETTITKVVDACNKLTETVTNQIGKIDARVEAASNQFAAWRNSVQAKDINGRALYKQDIDLTGLSTDVFYPVWWTMPGNEAGETEITVSRVYYRDSDKAPFGEGVYHIAGLNLQLEGVGYIWNGDANFLAIKRISQTYRETVRGVSFGMVCTARAVTGLKPMYLGLVAGQLTNAPQFSGMYLRGGLSYTITKTFDYPVNYSKLDTEVIMKDDVNADWEVRWAVKPYSLAQAEVALGKTLEEKRLAYSHDNDIRYTAKV
;
A
#
# COMPACT_ATOMS: atom_id res chain seq x y z
N MET A 1 -54.57 59.24 -30.43
CA MET A 1 -53.44 58.41 -30.91
C MET A 1 -54.00 57.42 -31.92
N GLY A 2 -53.45 57.38 -33.13
CA GLY A 2 -53.93 56.49 -34.19
C GLY A 2 -53.38 55.07 -34.04
N LEU A 3 -54.09 54.10 -34.62
CA LEU A 3 -53.72 52.67 -34.64
C LEU A 3 -52.27 52.44 -35.11
N GLU A 4 -51.82 53.20 -36.11
CA GLU A 4 -50.46 53.15 -36.65
C GLU A 4 -49.39 53.54 -35.62
N THR A 5 -49.66 54.54 -34.77
CA THR A 5 -48.75 54.96 -33.70
C THR A 5 -48.63 53.88 -32.63
N THR A 6 -49.71 53.14 -32.36
CA THR A 6 -49.70 52.02 -31.40
C THR A 6 -48.95 50.82 -31.96
N ILE A 7 -49.15 50.48 -33.24
CA ILE A 7 -48.42 49.38 -33.91
C ILE A 7 -46.91 49.64 -33.89
N THR A 8 -46.49 50.86 -34.21
CA THR A 8 -45.06 51.24 -34.20
C THR A 8 -44.43 51.05 -32.81
N LYS A 9 -45.10 51.51 -31.74
CA LYS A 9 -44.61 51.33 -30.36
C LYS A 9 -44.48 49.86 -29.95
N VAL A 10 -45.41 49.01 -30.38
CA VAL A 10 -45.36 47.57 -30.10
C VAL A 10 -44.20 46.92 -30.83
N VAL A 11 -43.98 47.27 -32.11
CA VAL A 11 -42.84 46.76 -32.89
C VAL A 11 -41.51 47.16 -32.25
N ASP A 12 -41.35 48.42 -31.83
CA ASP A 12 -40.12 48.88 -31.15
C ASP A 12 -39.89 48.14 -29.82
N ALA A 13 -40.95 47.93 -29.04
CA ALA A 13 -40.88 47.17 -27.80
C ALA A 13 -40.51 45.71 -28.03
N CYS A 14 -41.07 45.08 -29.06
CA CYS A 14 -40.72 43.71 -29.47
C CYS A 14 -39.25 43.62 -29.92
N ASN A 15 -38.77 44.56 -30.74
CA ASN A 15 -37.37 44.59 -31.18
C ASN A 15 -36.41 44.74 -29.99
N LYS A 16 -36.73 45.64 -29.06
CA LYS A 16 -35.95 45.84 -27.84
C LYS A 16 -35.96 44.61 -26.92
N LEU A 17 -37.09 43.92 -26.82
CA LEU A 17 -37.19 42.67 -26.07
C LEU A 17 -36.35 41.57 -26.71
N THR A 18 -36.44 41.40 -28.04
CA THR A 18 -35.64 40.42 -28.79
C THR A 18 -34.14 40.68 -28.58
N GLU A 19 -33.68 41.92 -28.73
CA GLU A 19 -32.28 42.29 -28.49
C GLU A 19 -31.85 42.00 -27.05
N THR A 20 -32.71 42.32 -26.08
CA THR A 20 -32.44 42.02 -24.66
C THR A 20 -32.32 40.52 -24.42
N VAL A 21 -33.23 39.71 -24.98
CA VAL A 21 -33.22 38.25 -24.85
C VAL A 21 -31.97 37.66 -25.50
N THR A 22 -31.62 38.05 -26.73
CA THR A 22 -30.40 37.60 -27.41
C THR A 22 -29.14 37.93 -26.61
N ASN A 23 -29.04 39.15 -26.07
CA ASN A 23 -27.92 39.56 -25.25
C ASN A 23 -27.83 38.78 -23.93
N GLN A 24 -28.96 38.46 -23.30
CA GLN A 24 -28.98 37.65 -22.08
C GLN A 24 -28.64 36.19 -22.36
N ILE A 25 -29.12 35.61 -23.46
CA ILE A 25 -28.74 34.26 -23.90
C ILE A 25 -27.23 34.19 -24.09
N GLY A 26 -26.62 35.13 -24.83
CA GLY A 26 -25.16 35.14 -25.01
C GLY A 26 -24.38 35.26 -23.70
N LYS A 27 -24.88 36.03 -22.71
CA LYS A 27 -24.28 36.11 -21.36
C LYS A 27 -24.43 34.80 -20.57
N ILE A 28 -25.56 34.11 -20.71
CA ILE A 28 -25.80 32.82 -20.07
C ILE A 28 -24.85 31.78 -20.66
N ASP A 29 -24.77 31.68 -21.99
CA ASP A 29 -23.90 30.73 -22.69
C ASP A 29 -22.44 30.90 -22.28
N ALA A 30 -21.94 32.15 -22.28
CA ALA A 30 -20.58 32.46 -21.85
C ALA A 30 -20.31 32.06 -20.38
N ARG A 31 -21.28 32.25 -19.48
CA ARG A 31 -21.16 31.84 -18.07
C ARG A 31 -21.16 30.33 -17.90
N VAL A 32 -22.01 29.64 -18.65
CA VAL A 32 -22.10 28.17 -18.64
C VAL A 32 -20.79 27.57 -19.16
N GLU A 33 -20.24 28.11 -20.24
CA GLU A 33 -18.97 27.66 -20.81
C GLU A 33 -17.81 27.87 -19.81
N ALA A 34 -17.73 29.06 -19.20
CA ALA A 34 -16.71 29.34 -18.19
C ALA A 34 -16.80 28.40 -16.97
N ALA A 35 -18.01 28.16 -16.46
CA ALA A 35 -18.24 27.24 -15.35
C ALA A 35 -17.88 25.79 -15.71
N SER A 36 -18.24 25.36 -16.93
CA SER A 36 -17.89 24.04 -17.47
C SER A 36 -16.38 23.84 -17.54
N ASN A 37 -15.64 24.84 -18.05
CA ASN A 37 -14.19 24.80 -18.14
C ASN A 37 -13.52 24.77 -16.75
N GLN A 38 -14.02 25.55 -15.78
CA GLN A 38 -13.54 25.52 -14.40
C GLN A 38 -13.79 24.16 -13.73
N PHE A 39 -14.98 23.59 -13.94
CA PHE A 39 -15.31 22.27 -13.42
C PHE A 39 -14.43 21.19 -14.04
N ALA A 40 -14.21 21.21 -15.35
CA ALA A 40 -13.35 20.25 -16.04
C ALA A 40 -11.90 20.35 -15.55
N ALA A 41 -11.38 21.57 -15.38
CA ALA A 41 -10.04 21.80 -14.83
C ALA A 41 -9.93 21.25 -13.39
N TRP A 42 -10.86 21.60 -12.51
CA TRP A 42 -10.90 21.10 -11.13
C TRP A 42 -11.00 19.57 -11.09
N ARG A 43 -11.91 18.97 -11.86
CA ARG A 43 -12.11 17.52 -11.91
C ARG A 43 -10.84 16.77 -12.32
N ASN A 44 -10.05 17.37 -13.22
CA ASN A 44 -8.81 16.76 -13.72
C ASN A 44 -7.62 16.95 -12.77
N SER A 45 -7.68 17.92 -11.84
CA SER A 45 -6.57 18.21 -10.92
C SER A 45 -6.84 17.79 -9.47
N VAL A 46 -8.10 17.61 -9.08
CA VAL A 46 -8.49 17.34 -7.69
C VAL A 46 -7.88 16.03 -7.19
N GLN A 47 -7.24 16.09 -6.04
CA GLN A 47 -6.70 14.93 -5.32
C GLN A 47 -7.52 14.68 -4.05
N ALA A 48 -7.39 13.48 -3.47
CA ALA A 48 -8.13 13.12 -2.25
C ALA A 48 -7.92 14.15 -1.13
N LYS A 49 -6.68 14.63 -0.93
CA LYS A 49 -6.36 15.67 0.07
C LYS A 49 -7.11 16.99 -0.13
N ASP A 50 -7.49 17.32 -1.36
CA ASP A 50 -8.14 18.60 -1.69
C ASP A 50 -9.63 18.60 -1.31
N ILE A 51 -10.18 17.42 -0.97
CA ILE A 51 -11.59 17.22 -0.59
C ILE A 51 -11.74 16.43 0.73
N ASN A 52 -10.70 16.42 1.58
CA ASN A 52 -10.65 15.64 2.83
C ASN A 52 -10.92 14.13 2.64
N GLY A 53 -10.57 13.59 1.47
CA GLY A 53 -10.62 12.16 1.17
C GLY A 53 -9.34 11.42 1.60
N ARG A 54 -9.46 10.11 1.82
CA ARG A 54 -8.32 9.23 2.11
C ARG A 54 -7.72 8.70 0.80
N ALA A 55 -6.43 8.97 0.58
CA ALA A 55 -5.74 8.52 -0.63
C ALA A 55 -5.38 7.02 -0.55
N LEU A 56 -5.37 6.35 -1.71
CA LEU A 56 -4.86 4.99 -1.87
C LEU A 56 -3.78 4.97 -2.94
N TYR A 57 -2.61 4.48 -2.58
CA TYR A 57 -1.43 4.42 -3.43
C TYR A 57 -1.16 2.98 -3.83
N LYS A 58 -1.04 2.74 -5.13
CA LYS A 58 -0.76 1.42 -5.70
C LYS A 58 0.73 1.30 -6.03
N GLN A 59 1.31 0.14 -5.74
CA GLN A 59 2.66 -0.25 -6.14
C GLN A 59 2.65 -1.72 -6.53
N ASP A 60 3.24 -2.05 -7.68
CA ASP A 60 3.42 -3.43 -8.09
C ASP A 60 4.83 -3.92 -7.69
N ILE A 61 4.92 -5.15 -7.20
CA ILE A 61 6.18 -5.85 -6.89
C ILE A 61 6.32 -7.00 -7.86
N ASP A 62 7.41 -7.01 -8.63
CA ASP A 62 7.70 -8.05 -9.62
C ASP A 62 8.84 -8.97 -9.16
N LEU A 63 8.47 -10.13 -8.62
CA LEU A 63 9.40 -11.21 -8.29
C LEU A 63 9.40 -12.32 -9.36
N THR A 64 8.84 -12.07 -10.55
CA THR A 64 8.92 -13.03 -11.65
C THR A 64 10.37 -13.23 -12.12
N GLY A 65 10.65 -14.41 -12.66
CA GLY A 65 12.00 -14.86 -12.99
C GLY A 65 12.86 -15.30 -11.80
N LEU A 66 12.39 -15.09 -10.57
CA LEU A 66 13.05 -15.61 -9.35
C LEU A 66 12.54 -17.02 -9.01
N SER A 67 13.26 -17.71 -8.12
CA SER A 67 12.89 -19.06 -7.68
C SER A 67 11.53 -19.07 -6.99
N THR A 68 10.66 -20.01 -7.38
CA THR A 68 9.39 -20.25 -6.69
C THR A 68 9.54 -20.99 -5.37
N ASP A 69 10.73 -21.43 -5.00
CA ASP A 69 11.01 -22.08 -3.72
C ASP A 69 11.64 -21.13 -2.69
N VAL A 70 11.57 -19.83 -2.96
CA VAL A 70 12.20 -18.79 -2.14
C VAL A 70 11.20 -17.69 -1.81
N PHE A 71 11.28 -17.19 -0.58
CA PHE A 71 10.56 -16.05 -0.07
C PHE A 71 11.50 -14.84 0.00
N TYR A 72 11.12 -13.74 -0.64
CA TYR A 72 11.89 -12.51 -0.76
C TYR A 72 11.36 -11.40 0.16
N PRO A 73 12.24 -10.60 0.78
CA PRO A 73 11.84 -9.61 1.78
C PRO A 73 11.14 -8.41 1.15
N VAL A 74 10.09 -7.94 1.83
CA VAL A 74 9.33 -6.73 1.54
C VAL A 74 9.12 -5.97 2.86
N TRP A 75 9.53 -4.72 2.94
CA TRP A 75 9.52 -3.96 4.20
C TRP A 75 9.18 -2.48 4.01
N TRP A 76 8.63 -1.87 5.05
CA TRP A 76 8.22 -0.48 5.06
C TRP A 76 8.26 0.06 6.49
N THR A 77 8.37 1.37 6.64
CA THR A 77 8.08 2.04 7.91
C THR A 77 6.62 2.47 7.89
N MET A 78 5.82 2.16 8.91
CA MET A 78 4.45 2.65 8.95
C MET A 78 4.40 4.10 9.46
N PRO A 79 3.49 4.94 8.94
CA PRO A 79 3.21 6.26 9.48
C PRO A 79 2.84 6.21 10.96
N GLY A 80 3.22 7.23 11.73
CA GLY A 80 2.88 7.36 13.15
C GLY A 80 1.42 7.78 13.40
N ASN A 81 1.05 7.94 14.67
CA ASN A 81 -0.34 8.11 15.11
C ASN A 81 -1.07 9.31 14.52
N GLU A 82 -0.36 10.41 14.28
CA GLU A 82 -0.91 11.64 13.68
C GLU A 82 -1.33 11.46 12.21
N ALA A 83 -0.82 10.43 11.53
CA ALA A 83 -1.26 10.08 10.17
C ALA A 83 -2.54 9.23 10.17
N GLY A 84 -3.01 8.81 11.34
CA GLY A 84 -4.12 7.89 11.50
C GLY A 84 -3.74 6.45 11.15
N GLU A 85 -4.76 5.59 11.08
CA GLU A 85 -4.58 4.17 10.78
C GLU A 85 -4.02 3.96 9.36
N THR A 86 -3.07 3.02 9.27
CA THR A 86 -2.48 2.59 8.00
C THR A 86 -3.10 1.28 7.56
N GLU A 87 -3.60 1.27 6.33
CA GLU A 87 -4.08 0.05 5.67
C GLU A 87 -3.10 -0.35 4.57
N ILE A 88 -2.79 -1.65 4.49
CA ILE A 88 -1.99 -2.23 3.42
C ILE A 88 -2.69 -3.48 2.93
N THR A 89 -2.97 -3.56 1.64
CA THR A 89 -3.49 -4.75 0.97
C THR A 89 -2.46 -5.27 -0.01
N VAL A 90 -2.06 -6.53 0.13
CA VAL A 90 -1.23 -7.24 -0.85
C VAL A 90 -2.09 -8.27 -1.55
N SER A 91 -2.12 -8.21 -2.88
CA SER A 91 -3.03 -9.02 -3.66
C SER A 91 -2.42 -9.53 -4.96
N ARG A 92 -2.89 -10.70 -5.38
CA ARG A 92 -2.73 -11.20 -6.75
C ARG A 92 -3.88 -12.13 -7.11
N VAL A 93 -4.31 -12.07 -8.36
CA VAL A 93 -5.27 -13.03 -8.91
C VAL A 93 -4.56 -14.34 -9.24
N TYR A 94 -5.26 -15.46 -9.11
CA TYR A 94 -4.65 -16.79 -9.13
C TYR A 94 -3.91 -17.16 -10.43
N TYR A 95 -4.32 -16.61 -11.58
CA TYR A 95 -3.76 -16.92 -12.90
C TYR A 95 -2.70 -15.93 -13.37
N ARG A 96 -2.42 -14.87 -12.59
CA ARG A 96 -1.39 -13.89 -12.94
C ARG A 96 -0.05 -14.61 -13.13
N ASP A 97 0.69 -14.18 -14.15
CA ASP A 97 1.99 -14.74 -14.55
C ASP A 97 1.94 -16.17 -15.13
N SER A 98 0.76 -16.68 -15.53
CA SER A 98 0.65 -18.02 -16.15
C SER A 98 1.36 -18.14 -17.49
N ASP A 99 1.45 -17.06 -18.24
CA ASP A 99 2.24 -16.93 -19.46
C ASP A 99 3.75 -17.12 -19.24
N LYS A 100 4.23 -16.95 -18.00
CA LYS A 100 5.65 -17.10 -17.63
C LYS A 100 5.96 -18.49 -17.06
N ALA A 101 4.98 -19.38 -16.99
CA ALA A 101 5.11 -20.75 -16.51
C ALA A 101 5.93 -20.91 -15.19
N PRO A 102 5.69 -20.12 -14.13
CA PRO A 102 6.52 -20.13 -12.91
C PRO A 102 6.52 -21.49 -12.18
N PHE A 103 5.49 -22.31 -12.43
CA PHE A 103 5.36 -23.66 -11.88
C PHE A 103 5.30 -24.73 -12.98
N GLY A 104 5.85 -24.44 -14.15
CA GLY A 104 5.85 -25.30 -15.32
C GLY A 104 4.73 -25.01 -16.31
N GLU A 105 4.93 -25.49 -17.54
CA GLU A 105 4.01 -25.30 -18.66
C GLU A 105 2.63 -25.92 -18.38
N GLY A 106 1.58 -25.23 -18.85
CA GLY A 106 0.19 -25.68 -18.69
C GLY A 106 -0.43 -25.47 -17.30
N VAL A 107 0.30 -24.88 -16.34
CA VAL A 107 -0.22 -24.56 -15.00
C VAL A 107 -0.86 -23.16 -14.98
N TYR A 108 -2.19 -23.10 -15.09
CA TYR A 108 -2.94 -21.84 -15.08
C TYR A 108 -3.38 -21.38 -13.68
N HIS A 109 -3.72 -22.33 -12.80
CA HIS A 109 -4.05 -22.03 -11.40
C HIS A 109 -2.77 -21.98 -10.57
N ILE A 110 -2.17 -20.78 -10.51
CA ILE A 110 -0.85 -20.59 -9.91
C ILE A 110 -0.95 -20.36 -8.40
N ALA A 111 -1.43 -19.19 -7.98
CA ALA A 111 -1.57 -18.84 -6.57
C ALA A 111 -2.41 -17.57 -6.37
N GLY A 112 -3.46 -17.61 -5.55
CA GLY A 112 -4.20 -16.40 -5.18
C GLY A 112 -3.68 -15.83 -3.87
N LEU A 113 -3.66 -14.49 -3.74
CA LEU A 113 -3.42 -13.81 -2.46
C LEU A 113 -4.40 -12.67 -2.28
N ASN A 114 -4.97 -12.59 -1.08
CA ASN A 114 -5.59 -11.40 -0.52
C ASN A 114 -5.17 -11.29 0.94
N LEU A 115 -4.11 -10.52 1.20
CA LEU A 115 -3.63 -10.18 2.53
C LEU A 115 -4.03 -8.74 2.84
N GLN A 116 -4.75 -8.53 3.93
CA GLN A 116 -5.16 -7.22 4.42
C GLN A 116 -4.55 -6.99 5.78
N LEU A 117 -3.78 -5.92 5.90
CA LEU A 117 -3.08 -5.49 7.10
C LEU A 117 -3.60 -4.13 7.54
N GLU A 118 -3.59 -3.93 8.85
CA GLU A 118 -3.96 -2.70 9.52
C GLU A 118 -2.91 -2.42 10.60
N GLY A 119 -2.51 -1.16 10.76
CA GLY A 119 -1.49 -0.83 11.76
C GLY A 119 -1.25 0.66 11.89
N VAL A 120 -0.39 1.02 12.83
CA VAL A 120 0.06 2.40 13.06
C VAL A 120 1.42 2.38 13.75
N GLY A 121 2.29 3.29 13.33
CA GLY A 121 3.62 3.48 13.88
C GLY A 121 4.55 2.29 13.69
N TYR A 122 5.70 2.33 14.37
CA TYR A 122 6.71 1.27 14.40
C TYR A 122 7.23 1.14 15.82
N ILE A 123 7.96 0.08 16.15
CA ILE A 123 8.34 -0.26 17.54
C ILE A 123 9.09 0.89 18.22
N TRP A 124 10.00 1.56 17.51
CA TRP A 124 10.74 2.72 18.02
C TRP A 124 9.98 4.06 17.97
N ASN A 125 8.74 4.09 17.49
CA ASN A 125 7.96 5.32 17.42
C ASN A 125 7.59 5.86 18.82
N GLY A 126 7.66 5.04 19.88
CA GLY A 126 7.37 5.44 21.26
C GLY A 126 5.87 5.63 21.58
N ASP A 127 5.04 5.78 20.56
CA ASP A 127 3.58 5.91 20.68
C ASP A 127 2.85 4.55 20.78
N ALA A 128 1.55 4.59 21.07
CA ALA A 128 0.66 3.43 20.96
C ALA A 128 0.62 2.93 19.51
N ASN A 129 1.19 1.76 19.25
CA ASN A 129 1.49 1.25 17.93
C ASN A 129 1.04 -0.21 17.77
N PHE A 130 0.75 -0.64 16.55
CA PHE A 130 0.38 -2.03 16.27
C PHE A 130 0.53 -2.38 14.80
N LEU A 131 0.55 -3.69 14.52
CA LEU A 131 0.27 -4.27 13.21
C LEU A 131 -0.64 -5.50 13.45
N ALA A 132 -1.71 -5.59 12.68
CA ALA A 132 -2.70 -6.65 12.74
C ALA A 132 -2.92 -7.23 11.34
N ILE A 133 -3.08 -8.56 11.28
CA ILE A 133 -3.59 -9.22 10.08
C ILE A 133 -5.11 -9.18 10.14
N LYS A 134 -5.70 -8.27 9.38
CA LYS A 134 -7.16 -8.16 9.27
C LYS A 134 -7.74 -9.38 8.59
N ARG A 135 -7.18 -9.77 7.44
CA ARG A 135 -7.59 -10.96 6.68
C ARG A 135 -6.42 -11.56 5.92
N ILE A 136 -6.45 -12.86 5.74
CA ILE A 136 -5.57 -13.55 4.79
C ILE A 136 -6.32 -14.69 4.11
N SER A 137 -6.26 -14.71 2.78
CA SER A 137 -6.70 -15.83 1.97
C SER A 137 -5.65 -16.13 0.91
N GLN A 138 -5.26 -17.40 0.85
CA GLN A 138 -4.26 -17.90 -0.08
C GLN A 138 -4.85 -19.12 -0.77
N THR A 139 -4.80 -19.16 -2.10
CA THR A 139 -5.31 -20.30 -2.88
C THR A 139 -4.21 -20.93 -3.70
N TYR A 140 -4.32 -22.25 -3.90
CA TYR A 140 -3.40 -23.11 -4.67
C TYR A 140 -2.00 -23.28 -4.06
N ARG A 141 -1.31 -22.19 -3.72
CA ARG A 141 0.06 -22.21 -3.18
C ARG A 141 0.24 -21.10 -2.16
N GLU A 142 1.09 -21.34 -1.17
CA GLU A 142 1.54 -20.31 -0.23
C GLU A 142 2.28 -19.22 -1.01
N THR A 143 2.02 -17.96 -0.69
CA THR A 143 2.51 -16.77 -1.39
C THR A 143 3.15 -15.72 -0.48
N VAL A 144 2.83 -15.76 0.83
CA VAL A 144 3.34 -14.82 1.83
C VAL A 144 3.62 -15.52 3.15
N ARG A 145 4.67 -15.07 3.85
CA ARG A 145 5.04 -15.51 5.20
C ARG A 145 5.71 -14.38 5.99
N GLY A 146 5.85 -14.56 7.31
CA GLY A 146 6.66 -13.68 8.15
C GLY A 146 6.15 -12.25 8.24
N VAL A 147 4.83 -12.05 8.18
CA VAL A 147 4.21 -10.74 8.46
C VAL A 147 4.53 -10.39 9.91
N SER A 148 5.21 -9.26 10.14
CA SER A 148 5.69 -8.93 11.47
C SER A 148 5.74 -7.43 11.74
N PHE A 149 5.35 -7.07 12.98
CA PHE A 149 5.60 -5.76 13.57
C PHE A 149 7.06 -5.75 14.03
N GLY A 150 7.94 -5.17 13.20
CA GLY A 150 9.38 -5.40 13.28
C GLY A 150 9.84 -6.40 12.23
N MET A 151 10.49 -5.93 11.15
CA MET A 151 10.86 -6.77 10.02
C MET A 151 11.86 -7.85 10.45
N VAL A 152 11.51 -9.11 10.23
CA VAL A 152 12.42 -10.24 10.51
C VAL A 152 13.67 -10.06 9.66
N CYS A 153 14.83 -9.99 10.31
CA CYS A 153 16.10 -9.64 9.71
C CYS A 153 17.27 -10.24 10.51
N THR A 154 18.48 -10.05 10.01
CA THR A 154 19.73 -10.39 10.68
C THR A 154 20.39 -9.10 11.17
N ALA A 155 20.76 -9.06 12.45
CA ALA A 155 21.55 -7.97 13.00
C ALA A 155 23.03 -8.18 12.70
N ARG A 156 23.72 -7.12 12.27
CA ARG A 156 25.17 -7.11 12.00
C ARG A 156 25.83 -5.98 12.78
N ALA A 157 27.11 -6.15 13.11
CA ALA A 157 27.95 -5.04 13.50
C ALA A 157 28.16 -4.11 12.29
N VAL A 158 28.25 -2.81 12.53
CA VAL A 158 28.53 -1.82 11.48
C VAL A 158 30.04 -1.68 11.35
N THR A 159 30.72 -1.43 12.47
CA THR A 159 32.18 -1.25 12.54
C THR A 159 32.87 -2.30 13.41
N GLY A 160 32.14 -2.91 14.35
CA GLY A 160 32.67 -3.81 15.37
C GLY A 160 33.34 -3.10 16.55
N LEU A 161 33.37 -1.75 16.55
CA LEU A 161 34.02 -0.96 17.60
C LEU A 161 33.10 -0.62 18.78
N LYS A 162 31.78 -0.75 18.58
CA LYS A 162 30.76 -0.44 19.59
C LYS A 162 29.99 -1.70 19.94
N PRO A 163 29.46 -1.78 21.17
CA PRO A 163 28.48 -2.80 21.51
C PRO A 163 27.31 -2.81 20.52
N MET A 164 26.80 -4.00 20.21
CA MET A 164 25.61 -4.11 19.38
C MET A 164 24.36 -3.71 20.16
N TYR A 165 23.40 -3.09 19.47
CA TYR A 165 22.11 -2.64 20.02
C TYR A 165 21.48 -3.72 20.93
N LEU A 166 21.13 -3.34 22.17
CA LEU A 166 20.54 -4.21 23.20
C LEU A 166 21.28 -5.54 23.43
N GLY A 167 22.59 -5.59 23.22
CA GLY A 167 23.38 -6.80 23.41
C GLY A 167 23.11 -7.89 22.36
N LEU A 168 22.54 -7.54 21.21
CA LEU A 168 22.40 -8.44 20.07
C LEU A 168 23.77 -9.01 19.65
N VAL A 169 23.76 -10.20 19.06
CA VAL A 169 24.97 -10.83 18.53
C VAL A 169 25.01 -10.68 17.00
N ALA A 170 26.18 -10.40 16.43
CA ALA A 170 26.33 -10.29 14.98
C ALA A 170 25.96 -11.62 14.30
N GLY A 171 25.05 -11.57 13.33
CA GLY A 171 24.49 -12.74 12.66
C GLY A 171 23.22 -13.29 13.32
N GLN A 172 22.75 -12.71 14.44
CA GLN A 172 21.53 -13.12 15.10
C GLN A 172 20.29 -12.77 14.25
N LEU A 173 19.38 -13.74 14.11
CA LEU A 173 18.04 -13.50 13.59
C LEU A 173 17.20 -12.75 14.63
N THR A 174 16.60 -11.64 14.23
CA THR A 174 15.87 -10.72 15.11
C THR A 174 14.89 -9.87 14.30
N ASN A 175 14.32 -8.83 14.89
CA ASN A 175 13.34 -7.94 14.28
C ASN A 175 13.85 -6.50 14.27
N ALA A 176 13.87 -5.86 13.08
CA ALA A 176 14.25 -4.47 12.94
C ALA A 176 13.10 -3.56 13.42
N PRO A 177 13.30 -2.72 14.44
CA PRO A 177 12.20 -2.02 15.13
C PRO A 177 11.60 -0.84 14.36
N GLN A 178 12.29 -0.36 13.32
CA GLN A 178 11.82 0.76 12.48
C GLN A 178 10.96 0.32 11.28
N PHE A 179 10.98 -0.97 10.98
CA PHE A 179 10.35 -1.52 9.78
C PHE A 179 9.31 -2.55 10.17
N SER A 180 8.14 -2.50 9.57
CA SER A 180 7.29 -3.68 9.44
C SER A 180 7.58 -4.36 8.13
N GLY A 181 7.20 -5.62 8.00
CA GLY A 181 7.47 -6.32 6.76
C GLY A 181 6.81 -7.67 6.66
N MET A 182 7.05 -8.28 5.51
CA MET A 182 6.64 -9.63 5.16
C MET A 182 7.63 -10.20 4.15
N TYR A 183 7.47 -11.47 3.82
CA TYR A 183 8.18 -12.09 2.73
C TYR A 183 7.22 -12.65 1.69
N LEU A 184 7.48 -12.36 0.41
CA LEU A 184 6.65 -12.78 -0.73
C LEU A 184 7.36 -13.84 -1.56
N ARG A 185 6.61 -14.82 -2.05
CA ARG A 185 7.16 -15.93 -2.84
C ARG A 185 7.69 -15.45 -4.19
N GLY A 186 8.88 -15.91 -4.56
CA GLY A 186 9.49 -15.65 -5.86
C GLY A 186 8.73 -16.33 -7.00
N GLY A 187 9.06 -15.93 -8.23
CA GLY A 187 8.41 -16.37 -9.46
C GLY A 187 7.04 -15.74 -9.69
N LEU A 188 6.60 -14.81 -8.84
CA LEU A 188 5.26 -14.21 -8.88
C LEU A 188 5.30 -12.69 -8.84
N SER A 189 4.28 -12.04 -9.41
CA SER A 189 4.05 -10.61 -9.24
C SER A 189 2.87 -10.33 -8.30
N TYR A 190 2.94 -9.19 -7.62
CA TYR A 190 2.02 -8.77 -6.56
C TYR A 190 1.64 -7.31 -6.73
N THR A 191 0.44 -6.96 -6.28
CA THR A 191 -0.02 -5.57 -6.17
C THR A 191 -0.20 -5.21 -4.71
N ILE A 192 0.46 -4.13 -4.28
CA ILE A 192 0.29 -3.52 -2.97
C ILE A 192 -0.54 -2.23 -3.12
N THR A 193 -1.62 -2.13 -2.36
CA THR A 193 -2.38 -0.89 -2.18
C THR A 193 -2.22 -0.43 -0.74
N LYS A 194 -1.96 0.85 -0.51
CA LYS A 194 -1.65 1.39 0.81
C LYS A 194 -2.13 2.83 1.01
N THR A 195 -2.25 3.27 2.25
CA THR A 195 -2.73 4.63 2.59
C THR A 195 -1.62 5.67 2.79
N PHE A 196 -0.36 5.31 2.52
CA PHE A 196 0.79 6.22 2.56
C PHE A 196 1.49 6.31 1.19
N ASP A 197 2.11 7.45 0.92
CA ASP A 197 2.57 7.88 -0.40
C ASP A 197 3.99 7.41 -0.77
N TYR A 198 4.82 7.11 0.22
CA TYR A 198 6.17 6.59 0.00
C TYR A 198 6.18 5.09 -0.34
N PRO A 199 7.15 4.60 -1.12
CA PRO A 199 7.18 3.22 -1.58
C PRO A 199 7.46 2.22 -0.45
N VAL A 200 6.94 1.00 -0.64
CA VAL A 200 7.38 -0.18 0.09
C VAL A 200 8.68 -0.67 -0.53
N ASN A 201 9.67 -1.01 0.30
CA ASN A 201 10.94 -1.54 -0.16
C ASN A 201 10.85 -3.06 -0.37
N TYR A 202 11.62 -3.58 -1.30
CA TYR A 202 11.77 -5.01 -1.53
C TYR A 202 13.13 -5.32 -2.15
N SER A 203 13.58 -6.57 -2.02
CA SER A 203 14.80 -7.04 -2.67
C SER A 203 14.53 -8.29 -3.52
N LYS A 204 15.15 -8.32 -4.70
CA LYS A 204 15.19 -9.50 -5.59
C LYS A 204 16.50 -10.29 -5.48
N LEU A 205 17.44 -9.82 -4.65
CA LEU A 205 18.77 -10.44 -4.55
C LEU A 205 18.70 -11.70 -3.70
N ASP A 206 19.39 -12.75 -4.13
CA ASP A 206 19.57 -14.02 -3.40
C ASP A 206 20.61 -13.93 -2.26
N THR A 207 21.00 -12.70 -1.91
CA THR A 207 21.99 -12.39 -0.88
C THR A 207 21.41 -11.49 0.20
N GLU A 208 22.18 -11.30 1.25
CA GLU A 208 21.86 -10.31 2.29
C GLU A 208 21.90 -8.89 1.72
N VAL A 209 20.93 -8.07 2.12
CA VAL A 209 20.74 -6.67 1.73
C VAL A 209 20.55 -5.82 2.97
N ILE A 210 21.29 -4.73 3.03
CA ILE A 210 21.23 -3.77 4.13
C ILE A 210 19.93 -2.96 3.99
N MET A 211 19.10 -2.97 5.03
CA MET A 211 17.96 -2.06 5.12
C MET A 211 18.42 -0.71 5.69
N LYS A 212 19.19 -0.75 6.79
CA LYS A 212 19.61 0.43 7.52
C LYS A 212 20.74 0.15 8.50
N ASP A 213 21.59 1.15 8.69
CA ASP A 213 22.54 1.25 9.80
C ASP A 213 22.03 2.27 10.82
N ASP A 214 21.98 1.88 12.09
CA ASP A 214 21.75 2.78 13.23
C ASP A 214 23.00 2.77 14.10
N VAL A 215 23.66 3.92 14.22
CA VAL A 215 24.89 4.10 15.01
C VAL A 215 24.74 5.34 15.85
N ASN A 216 24.98 5.23 17.16
CA ASN A 216 25.09 6.38 18.05
C ASN A 216 26.38 6.28 18.90
N ALA A 217 26.52 7.10 19.94
CA ALA A 217 27.73 7.09 20.77
C ALA A 217 27.96 5.75 21.49
N ASP A 218 26.89 5.07 21.89
CA ASP A 218 26.92 3.95 22.84
C ASP A 218 26.78 2.59 22.17
N TRP A 219 26.12 2.51 21.00
CA TRP A 219 25.85 1.27 20.31
C TRP A 219 25.79 1.42 18.79
N GLU A 220 25.86 0.27 18.11
CA GLU A 220 25.64 0.15 16.67
C GLU A 220 24.76 -1.05 16.32
N VAL A 221 24.08 -0.99 15.19
CA VAL A 221 23.45 -2.15 14.55
C VAL A 221 23.20 -1.87 13.08
N ARG A 222 23.46 -2.87 12.25
CA ARG A 222 23.03 -2.94 10.86
C ARG A 222 21.91 -3.95 10.75
N TRP A 223 20.76 -3.50 10.27
CA TRP A 223 19.61 -4.36 9.98
C TRP A 223 19.69 -4.84 8.53
N ALA A 224 19.82 -6.14 8.34
CA ALA A 224 19.95 -6.72 7.01
C ALA A 224 18.93 -7.84 6.78
N VAL A 225 18.29 -7.83 5.62
CA VAL A 225 17.34 -8.87 5.21
C VAL A 225 17.98 -9.77 4.16
N LYS A 226 17.50 -11.00 4.06
CA LYS A 226 17.91 -11.93 3.01
C LYS A 226 16.72 -12.83 2.66
N PRO A 227 16.66 -13.39 1.44
CA PRO A 227 15.64 -14.36 1.14
C PRO A 227 15.81 -15.66 1.92
N TYR A 228 14.70 -16.39 2.08
CA TYR A 228 14.68 -17.70 2.73
C TYR A 228 14.03 -18.72 1.80
N SER A 229 14.65 -19.89 1.64
CA SER A 229 14.00 -20.99 0.92
C SER A 229 12.81 -21.53 1.71
N LEU A 230 11.89 -22.24 1.06
CA LEU A 230 10.76 -22.90 1.73
C LEU A 230 11.22 -23.79 2.89
N ALA A 231 12.35 -24.49 2.74
CA ALA A 231 12.93 -25.35 3.76
C ALA A 231 13.43 -24.57 5.00
N GLN A 232 13.83 -23.32 4.83
CA GLN A 232 14.32 -22.46 5.91
C GLN A 232 13.20 -21.58 6.50
N ALA A 233 12.11 -21.41 5.76
CA ALA A 233 11.09 -20.42 6.03
C ALA A 233 10.38 -20.65 7.37
N GLU A 234 10.18 -21.90 7.81
CA GLU A 234 9.53 -22.15 9.10
C GLU A 234 10.39 -21.68 10.28
N VAL A 235 11.69 -22.00 10.23
CA VAL A 235 12.64 -21.63 11.29
C VAL A 235 12.88 -20.12 11.30
N ALA A 236 12.98 -19.50 10.12
CA ALA A 236 13.32 -18.08 10.02
C ALA A 236 12.10 -17.15 10.11
N LEU A 237 10.99 -17.51 9.47
CA LEU A 237 9.83 -16.62 9.27
C LEU A 237 8.57 -17.09 10.01
N GLY A 238 8.65 -18.22 10.72
CA GLY A 238 7.52 -18.85 11.38
C GLY A 238 6.69 -19.74 10.45
N LYS A 239 5.64 -20.31 11.03
CA LYS A 239 4.72 -21.22 10.33
C LYS A 239 3.94 -20.51 9.22
N THR A 240 3.39 -21.30 8.31
CA THR A 240 2.42 -20.81 7.33
C THR A 240 1.27 -20.11 8.03
N LEU A 241 0.90 -18.93 7.52
CA LEU A 241 -0.23 -18.17 8.01
C LEU A 241 -1.53 -18.90 7.69
N GLU A 242 -2.33 -19.16 8.72
CA GLU A 242 -3.63 -19.83 8.58
C GLU A 242 -4.62 -18.98 7.77
N GLU A 243 -5.39 -19.60 6.88
CA GLU A 243 -6.46 -18.90 6.15
C GLU A 243 -7.50 -18.35 7.13
N LYS A 244 -7.70 -17.02 7.11
CA LYS A 244 -8.74 -16.35 7.88
C LYS A 244 -9.43 -15.30 7.03
N ARG A 245 -10.66 -15.64 6.63
CA ARG A 245 -11.53 -14.80 5.78
C ARG A 245 -12.35 -13.80 6.59
N LEU A 246 -12.55 -14.09 7.87
CA LEU A 246 -13.20 -13.20 8.83
C LEU A 246 -12.19 -12.17 9.36
N ALA A 247 -12.65 -10.92 9.51
CA ALA A 247 -11.79 -9.83 9.95
C ALA A 247 -11.32 -10.04 11.39
N TYR A 248 -10.03 -9.80 11.65
CA TYR A 248 -9.37 -9.86 12.97
C TYR A 248 -9.39 -11.21 13.68
N SER A 249 -9.89 -12.27 13.03
CA SER A 249 -9.85 -13.61 13.61
C SER A 249 -8.42 -14.11 13.84
N HIS A 250 -7.44 -13.55 13.13
CA HIS A 250 -6.02 -13.87 13.35
C HIS A 250 -5.57 -13.50 14.77
N ASP A 251 -6.04 -12.36 15.29
CA ASP A 251 -5.61 -11.83 16.58
C ASP A 251 -6.60 -12.15 17.72
N ASN A 252 -7.87 -12.40 17.39
CA ASN A 252 -8.90 -12.68 18.40
C ASN A 252 -8.85 -14.12 18.93
N ASP A 253 -8.47 -15.11 18.12
CA ASP A 253 -8.42 -16.52 18.55
C ASP A 253 -7.33 -16.76 19.64
N ILE A 254 -6.32 -15.87 19.70
CA ILE A 254 -5.25 -15.89 20.70
C ILE A 254 -5.73 -15.35 22.06
N ARG A 255 -6.76 -14.49 22.09
CA ARG A 255 -7.27 -13.89 23.33
C ARG A 255 -8.19 -14.82 24.12
N TYR A 256 -8.84 -15.78 23.45
CA TYR A 256 -9.80 -16.70 24.05
C TYR A 256 -9.27 -18.13 24.22
N THR A 257 -8.02 -18.40 23.82
CA THR A 257 -7.34 -19.63 24.22
C THR A 257 -7.04 -19.52 25.72
N ALA A 258 -7.73 -20.33 26.53
CA ALA A 258 -7.41 -20.46 27.94
C ALA A 258 -5.91 -20.75 28.06
N LYS A 259 -5.20 -19.96 28.88
CA LYS A 259 -3.82 -20.27 29.24
C LYS A 259 -3.83 -21.64 29.91
N VAL A 260 -3.31 -22.65 29.21
CA VAL A 260 -3.05 -23.99 29.78
C VAL A 260 -1.75 -23.92 30.58
#